data_AF-A0A6S7FAR7-F1
#
_entry.id   AF-A0A6S7FAR7-F1
#
_cell.length_a   1.000
_cell.length_b   1.000
_cell.length_c   1.000
_cell.angle_alpha   90.00
_cell.angle_beta   90.00
_cell.angle_gamma   90.00
#
_symmetry.space_group_name_H-M   'P 1'
#
loop_
_entity.id
_entity.type
_entity.pdbx_description
1 polymer ?
#
loop_
_entity_poly.entity_id
_entity_poly.type
_entity_poly.pdbx_seq_one_letter_code
_entity_poly.pdbx_strand_id
1 'polypeptide(L)'
;MAADAAILWLGCTAAMAAGLWMDTLRTPSALLASQCAAPGGLLEQAWRHAALMPASSAAMLIAALMPLPGAPALGARLACALAMGLGMLVGAQWGVAAALAAGAAPFSGMAAGMALGMAAATAAAAMLAGASAAPR
;
A
#
# COMPACT_ATOMS: atom_id res chain seq x y z
N MET A 1 13.61 -16.14 2.74
CA MET A 1 13.70 -14.78 2.16
C MET A 1 12.61 -14.52 1.11
N ALA A 2 12.58 -15.19 -0.06
CA ALA A 2 11.54 -14.95 -1.06
C ALA A 2 10.14 -15.38 -0.60
N ALA A 3 10.02 -16.52 0.09
CA ALA A 3 8.77 -16.98 0.70
C ALA A 3 8.28 -16.02 1.81
N ASP A 4 9.19 -15.46 2.62
CA ASP A 4 8.84 -14.49 3.67
C ASP A 4 8.31 -13.17 3.09
N ALA A 5 8.92 -12.69 2.00
CA ALA A 5 8.45 -11.50 1.28
C ALA A 5 7.07 -11.71 0.63
N ALA A 6 6.82 -12.91 0.08
CA ALA A 6 5.53 -13.26 -0.49
C ALA A 6 4.42 -13.37 0.58
N ILE A 7 4.71 -13.97 1.74
CA ILE A 7 3.77 -14.05 2.87
C ILE A 7 3.47 -12.66 3.42
N LEU A 8 4.49 -11.81 3.56
CA LEU A 8 4.31 -10.42 4.01
C LEU A 8 3.47 -9.63 3.01
N TRP A 9 3.72 -9.78 1.71
CA TRP A 9 2.95 -9.14 0.65
C TRP A 9 1.48 -9.61 0.65
N LEU A 10 1.22 -10.92 0.74
CA LEU A 10 -0.13 -11.47 0.83
C LEU A 10 -0.85 -10.98 2.08
N GLY A 11 -0.16 -10.97 3.23
CA GLY A 11 -0.71 -10.48 4.50
C GLY A 11 -1.08 -9.00 4.45
N CYS A 12 -0.16 -8.15 3.97
CA CYS A 12 -0.41 -6.72 3.80
C CYS A 12 -1.54 -6.45 2.80
N THR A 13 -1.58 -7.18 1.68
CA THR A 13 -2.61 -7.04 0.66
C THR A 13 -3.99 -7.48 1.17
N ALA A 14 -4.06 -8.59 1.91
CA ALA A 14 -5.31 -9.06 2.52
C ALA A 14 -5.81 -8.10 3.60
N ALA A 15 -4.91 -7.60 4.47
CA ALA A 15 -5.25 -6.61 5.49
C ALA A 15 -5.77 -5.31 4.87
N MET A 16 -5.14 -4.86 3.78
CA MET A 16 -5.60 -3.72 2.98
C MET A 16 -6.94 -3.96 2.33
N ALA A 17 -7.15 -5.11 1.68
CA ALA A 17 -8.43 -5.43 1.04
C ALA A 17 -9.57 -5.46 2.08
N ALA A 18 -9.31 -6.02 3.27
CA ALA A 18 -10.26 -6.02 4.37
C ALA A 18 -10.51 -4.60 4.90
N GLY A 19 -9.46 -3.80 5.10
CA GLY A 19 -9.57 -2.40 5.52
C GLY A 19 -10.38 -1.57 4.52
N LEU A 20 -10.08 -1.71 3.23
CA LEU A 20 -10.75 -0.98 2.15
C LEU A 20 -12.21 -1.40 2.04
N TRP A 21 -12.50 -2.69 2.20
CA TRP A 21 -13.88 -3.17 2.29
C TRP A 21 -14.62 -2.48 3.44
N MET A 22 -14.03 -2.47 4.65
CA MET A 22 -14.62 -1.81 5.82
C MET A 22 -14.80 -0.30 5.63
N ASP A 23 -13.85 0.37 4.97
CA ASP A 23 -13.93 1.80 4.66
C ASP A 23 -15.04 2.06 3.62
N THR A 24 -15.20 1.20 2.60
CA THR A 24 -16.28 1.33 1.60
C THR A 24 -17.69 1.08 2.15
N LEU A 25 -17.81 0.40 3.30
CA LEU A 25 -19.10 0.27 4.00
C LEU A 25 -19.57 1.59 4.61
N ARG A 26 -18.64 2.54 4.88
CA ARG A 26 -18.95 3.84 5.50
C ARG A 26 -18.75 5.02 4.55
N THR A 27 -17.88 4.87 3.55
CA THR A 27 -17.47 5.94 2.65
C THR A 27 -17.70 5.52 1.20
N PRO A 28 -18.44 6.30 0.38
CA PRO A 28 -18.68 5.95 -1.01
C PRO A 28 -17.37 5.80 -1.80
N SER A 29 -17.25 4.72 -2.57
CA SER A 29 -16.08 4.39 -3.39
C SER A 29 -15.66 5.51 -4.36
N ALA A 30 -16.63 6.28 -4.87
CA ALA A 30 -16.38 7.45 -5.71
C ALA A 30 -15.70 8.60 -4.95
N LEU A 31 -16.04 8.81 -3.68
CA LEU A 31 -15.43 9.82 -2.81
C LEU A 31 -14.00 9.44 -2.43
N LEU A 32 -13.75 8.13 -2.25
CA LEU A 32 -12.42 7.60 -2.02
C LEU A 32 -11.53 7.84 -3.26
N ALA A 33 -12.02 7.49 -4.45
CA ALA A 33 -11.28 7.66 -5.69
C ALA A 33 -10.98 9.13 -6.01
N SER A 34 -11.94 10.04 -5.81
CA SER A 34 -11.73 11.47 -6.08
C SER A 34 -10.71 12.11 -5.13
N GLN A 35 -10.71 11.72 -3.86
CA GLN A 35 -9.79 12.25 -2.86
C GLN A 35 -8.39 11.65 -2.99
N CYS A 36 -8.29 10.41 -3.46
CA CYS A 36 -7.01 9.83 -3.86
C CYS A 36 -6.42 10.51 -5.08
N ALA A 37 -7.26 10.94 -6.04
CA ALA A 37 -6.87 11.65 -7.26
C ALA A 37 -6.58 13.14 -7.06
N ALA A 38 -6.91 13.70 -5.89
CA ALA A 38 -6.81 15.12 -5.65
C ALA A 38 -5.34 15.61 -5.65
N PRO A 39 -5.02 16.71 -6.36
CA PRO A 39 -3.69 17.30 -6.31
C PRO A 39 -3.38 17.83 -4.90
N GLY A 40 -2.11 17.73 -4.50
CA GLY A 40 -1.63 18.16 -3.18
C GLY A 40 -0.25 17.58 -2.88
N GLY A 41 0.37 18.04 -1.78
CA GLY A 41 1.61 17.45 -1.29
C GLY A 41 1.40 16.03 -0.74
N LEU A 42 2.48 15.23 -0.68
CA LEU A 42 2.43 13.86 -0.16
C LEU A 42 1.86 13.79 1.27
N LEU A 43 2.20 14.77 2.11
CA LEU A 43 1.71 14.83 3.49
C LEU A 43 0.19 15.10 3.56
N GLU A 44 -0.32 15.99 2.72
CA GLU A 44 -1.76 16.27 2.64
C GLU A 44 -2.54 15.10 2.05
N GLN A 45 -1.97 14.42 1.06
CA GLN A 45 -2.55 13.17 0.55
C GLN A 45 -2.56 12.09 1.62
N ALA A 46 -1.46 11.89 2.36
CA ALA A 46 -1.41 10.94 3.46
C ALA A 46 -2.44 11.27 4.55
N TRP A 47 -2.61 12.55 4.90
CA TRP A 47 -3.63 12.97 5.87
C TRP A 47 -5.05 12.73 5.38
N ARG A 48 -5.37 13.09 4.12
CA ARG A 48 -6.69 12.83 3.52
C ARG A 48 -6.98 11.33 3.46
N HIS A 49 -5.99 10.52 3.09
CA HIS A 49 -6.10 9.05 3.07
C HIS A 49 -6.35 8.50 4.48
N ALA A 50 -5.59 8.95 5.48
CA ALA A 50 -5.75 8.49 6.86
C ALA A 50 -7.13 8.86 7.44
N ALA A 51 -7.64 10.04 7.09
CA ALA A 51 -8.95 10.50 7.54
C ALA A 51 -10.12 9.78 6.85
N LEU A 52 -9.97 9.41 5.57
CA LEU A 52 -11.02 8.78 4.76
C LEU A 52 -10.98 7.25 4.77
N MET A 53 -9.80 6.67 5.04
CA MET A 53 -9.56 5.23 5.12
C MET A 53 -8.89 4.84 6.44
N PRO A 54 -9.52 5.11 7.60
CA PRO A 54 -8.92 4.83 8.89
C PRO A 54 -8.74 3.33 9.13
N ALA A 55 -9.63 2.46 8.60
CA ALA A 55 -9.51 1.02 8.79
C ALA A 55 -8.35 0.45 7.96
N SER A 56 -8.20 0.88 6.69
CA SER A 56 -7.07 0.49 5.85
C SER A 56 -5.73 0.94 6.45
N SER A 57 -5.68 2.17 6.95
CA SER A 57 -4.47 2.72 7.58
C SER A 57 -4.08 1.96 8.85
N ALA A 58 -5.06 1.66 9.71
CA ALA A 58 -4.83 0.87 10.92
C ALA A 58 -4.41 -0.57 10.60
N ALA A 59 -5.06 -1.22 9.63
CA ALA A 59 -4.73 -2.57 9.21
C ALA A 59 -3.30 -2.68 8.67
N MET A 60 -2.85 -1.70 7.88
CA MET A 60 -1.49 -1.66 7.35
C MET A 60 -0.45 -1.46 8.47
N LEU A 61 -0.75 -0.58 9.43
CA LEU A 61 0.14 -0.27 10.55
C LEU A 61 0.25 -1.47 11.50
N ILE A 62 -0.87 -2.16 11.77
CA ILE A 62 -0.90 -3.41 12.53
C ILE A 62 -0.10 -4.50 11.80
N ALA A 63 -0.30 -4.69 10.49
CA ALA A 63 0.44 -5.66 9.71
C ALA A 63 1.95 -5.37 9.69
N ALA A 64 2.35 -4.10 9.60
CA ALA A 64 3.73 -3.67 9.62
C ALA A 64 4.42 -3.89 10.99
N LEU A 65 3.68 -3.68 12.08
CA LEU A 65 4.23 -3.76 13.44
C LEU A 65 4.08 -5.14 14.09
N MET A 66 3.33 -6.07 13.48
CA MET A 66 3.07 -7.38 14.07
C MET A 66 4.40 -8.14 14.31
N PRO A 67 4.74 -8.47 15.57
CA PRO A 67 6.00 -9.09 15.91
C PRO A 67 5.96 -10.60 15.60
N LEU A 68 6.15 -10.97 14.33
CA LEU A 68 6.38 -12.37 13.98
C LEU A 68 7.76 -12.85 14.49
N PRO A 69 7.88 -14.12 14.92
CA PRO A 69 9.16 -14.70 15.31
C PRO A 69 10.15 -14.69 14.13
N GLY A 70 11.39 -14.28 14.36
CA GLY A 70 12.43 -14.18 13.32
C GLY A 70 12.35 -12.92 12.44
N ALA A 71 11.47 -11.98 12.76
CA ALA A 71 11.25 -10.84 11.93
C ALA A 71 12.31 -9.73 12.08
N PRO A 72 12.55 -8.93 11.02
CA PRO A 72 13.63 -7.96 10.99
C PRO A 72 13.48 -6.86 12.04
N ALA A 73 14.58 -6.16 12.30
CA ALA A 73 14.63 -5.03 13.24
C ALA A 73 13.52 -4.00 12.95
N LEU A 74 12.99 -3.37 13.99
CA LEU A 74 11.88 -2.41 13.90
C LEU A 74 12.10 -1.36 12.80
N GLY A 75 13.33 -0.84 12.67
CA GLY A 75 13.68 0.13 11.64
C GLY A 75 13.49 -0.38 10.21
N ALA A 76 13.82 -1.63 9.93
CA ALA A 76 13.61 -2.25 8.61
C ALA A 76 12.13 -2.50 8.32
N ARG A 77 11.33 -2.82 9.35
CA ARG A 77 9.88 -2.96 9.24
C ARG A 77 9.22 -1.61 8.95
N LEU A 78 9.63 -0.56 9.65
CA LEU A 78 9.16 0.81 9.41
C LEU A 78 9.54 1.29 8.01
N ALA A 79 10.77 1.05 7.56
CA ALA A 79 11.20 1.39 6.20
C ALA A 79 10.40 0.63 5.13
N CYS A 80 10.13 -0.67 5.35
CA CYS A 80 9.28 -1.48 4.48
C CYS A 80 7.84 -0.95 4.43
N ALA A 81 7.26 -0.62 5.59
CA ALA A 81 5.93 -0.06 5.71
C ALA A 81 5.81 1.29 5.00
N LEU A 82 6.81 2.17 5.15
CA LEU A 82 6.88 3.44 4.44
C LEU A 82 6.98 3.23 2.93
N ALA A 83 7.84 2.31 2.47
CA ALA A 83 7.97 2.00 1.05
C ALA A 83 6.66 1.46 0.45
N MET A 84 5.98 0.56 1.16
CA MET A 84 4.67 0.04 0.76
C MET A 84 3.60 1.14 0.74
N GLY A 85 3.57 2.01 1.76
CA GLY A 85 2.61 3.13 1.83
C GLY A 85 2.81 4.15 0.71
N LEU A 86 4.08 4.47 0.38
CA LEU A 86 4.40 5.32 -0.76
C LEU A 86 4.03 4.66 -2.09
N GLY A 87 4.37 3.37 -2.26
CA GLY A 87 3.97 2.60 -3.44
C GLY A 87 2.46 2.58 -3.63
N MET A 88 1.70 2.45 -2.54
CA MET A 88 0.24 2.51 -2.54
C MET A 88 -0.28 3.88 -2.97
N LEU A 89 0.24 4.99 -2.41
CA LEU A 89 -0.21 6.35 -2.77
C LEU A 89 0.06 6.64 -4.25
N VAL A 90 1.28 6.38 -4.71
CA VAL A 90 1.69 6.63 -6.10
C VAL A 90 0.91 5.71 -7.04
N GLY A 91 0.78 4.43 -6.67
CA GLY A 91 0.02 3.44 -7.42
C GLY A 91 -1.45 3.81 -7.55
N ALA A 92 -2.10 4.23 -6.47
CA ALA A 92 -3.49 4.69 -6.46
C ALA A 92 -3.69 5.86 -7.42
N GLN A 93 -2.81 6.86 -7.36
CA GLN A 93 -2.86 8.04 -8.22
C GLN A 93 -2.73 7.68 -9.69
N TRP A 94 -1.73 6.87 -10.01
CA TRP A 94 -1.48 6.41 -11.38
C TRP A 94 -2.61 5.52 -11.89
N GLY A 95 -3.15 4.66 -11.03
CA GLY A 95 -4.26 3.75 -11.34
C GLY A 95 -5.57 4.51 -11.63
N VAL A 96 -5.88 5.56 -10.87
CA VAL A 96 -7.04 6.42 -11.18
C VAL A 96 -6.82 7.16 -12.50
N ALA A 97 -5.65 7.75 -12.71
CA ALA A 97 -5.33 8.45 -13.96
C ALA A 97 -5.44 7.52 -15.18
N ALA A 98 -4.91 6.30 -15.08
CA ALA A 98 -4.99 5.29 -16.14
C ALA A 98 -6.43 4.83 -16.40
N ALA A 99 -7.23 4.62 -15.35
CA ALA A 99 -8.65 4.26 -15.50
C ALA A 99 -9.46 5.37 -16.15
N LEU A 100 -9.23 6.64 -15.78
CA LEU A 100 -9.88 7.79 -16.41
C LEU A 100 -9.48 7.91 -17.89
N ALA A 101 -8.20 7.73 -18.22
CA ALA A 101 -7.72 7.72 -19.61
C ALA A 101 -8.34 6.58 -20.44
N ALA A 102 -8.66 5.45 -19.81
CA ALA A 102 -9.29 4.30 -20.45
C ALA A 102 -10.83 4.32 -20.40
N GLY A 103 -11.46 5.34 -19.81
CA GLY A 103 -12.92 5.41 -19.63
C GLY A 103 -13.49 4.35 -18.66
N ALA A 104 -12.65 3.78 -17.80
CA ALA A 104 -13.03 2.76 -16.83
C ALA A 104 -13.41 3.36 -15.47
N ALA A 105 -13.96 2.52 -14.58
CA ALA A 105 -14.31 2.95 -13.23
C ALA A 105 -13.05 3.36 -12.44
N PRO A 106 -13.01 4.57 -11.85
CA PRO A 106 -11.81 5.08 -11.18
C PRO A 106 -11.45 4.27 -9.92
N PHE A 107 -12.44 3.66 -9.26
CA PHE A 107 -12.21 2.82 -8.09
C PHE A 107 -11.45 1.52 -8.41
N SER A 108 -11.78 0.85 -9.52
CA SER A 108 -11.04 -0.36 -9.91
C SER A 108 -9.62 -0.02 -10.36
N GLY A 109 -9.43 1.11 -11.04
CA GLY A 109 -8.11 1.66 -11.37
C GLY A 109 -7.26 1.92 -10.13
N MET A 110 -7.84 2.60 -9.13
CA MET A 110 -7.18 2.87 -7.85
C MET A 110 -6.74 1.58 -7.15
N ALA A 111 -7.65 0.62 -6.99
CA ALA A 111 -7.36 -0.64 -6.29
C ALA A 111 -6.27 -1.46 -7.01
N ALA A 112 -6.34 -1.54 -8.35
CA ALA A 112 -5.31 -2.19 -9.15
C ALA A 112 -3.95 -1.48 -9.03
N GLY A 113 -3.96 -0.14 -9.08
CA GLY A 113 -2.78 0.69 -8.91
C GLY A 113 -2.12 0.51 -7.53
N MET A 114 -2.92 0.46 -6.46
CA MET A 114 -2.43 0.18 -5.10
C MET A 114 -1.74 -1.18 -5.00
N ALA A 115 -2.36 -2.23 -5.56
CA ALA A 115 -1.79 -3.58 -5.57
C ALA A 115 -0.45 -3.64 -6.34
N LEU A 116 -0.39 -3.01 -7.52
CA LEU A 116 0.82 -2.92 -8.33
C LEU A 116 1.93 -2.13 -7.63
N GLY A 117 1.59 -0.99 -7.01
CA GLY A 117 2.55 -0.16 -6.28
C GLY A 117 3.15 -0.88 -5.07
N MET A 118 2.35 -1.63 -4.33
CA MET A 118 2.85 -2.48 -3.25
C MET A 118 3.73 -3.62 -3.75
N ALA A 119 3.38 -4.27 -4.86
CA ALA A 119 4.19 -5.32 -5.46
C ALA A 119 5.56 -4.80 -5.93
N ALA A 120 5.60 -3.59 -6.50
CA ALA A 120 6.86 -2.94 -6.88
C ALA A 120 7.71 -2.62 -5.63
N ALA A 121 7.10 -2.11 -4.57
CA ALA A 121 7.80 -1.81 -3.31
C ALA A 121 8.38 -3.06 -2.64
N THR A 122 7.65 -4.18 -2.63
CA THR A 122 8.16 -5.46 -2.09
C THR A 122 9.26 -6.06 -2.95
N ALA A 123 9.13 -6.00 -4.28
CA ALA A 123 10.18 -6.44 -5.19
C ALA A 123 11.48 -5.63 -4.99
N ALA A 124 11.39 -4.31 -4.86
CA ALA A 124 12.53 -3.44 -4.59
C ALA A 124 13.19 -3.76 -3.23
N ALA A 125 12.38 -3.95 -2.18
CA ALA A 125 12.88 -4.33 -0.86
C ALA A 125 13.57 -5.70 -0.87
N ALA A 126 13.03 -6.68 -1.60
CA ALA A 126 13.63 -8.00 -1.76
C ALA A 126 14.94 -7.96 -2.54
N MET A 127 15.04 -7.13 -3.59
CA MET A 127 16.28 -6.93 -4.33
C MET A 127 17.38 -6.29 -3.48
N LEU A 128 17.04 -5.28 -2.66
CA LEU A 128 17.98 -4.63 -1.75
C LEU A 128 18.49 -5.58 -0.66
N ALA A 129 17.61 -6.44 -0.12
CA ALA A 129 17.97 -7.47 0.84
C ALA A 129 18.83 -8.58 0.22
N GLY A 130 18.54 -8.98 -1.02
CA GLY A 130 19.34 -9.96 -1.78
C GLY A 130 20.73 -9.44 -2.12
N ALA A 131 20.85 -8.16 -2.50
CA ALA A 131 22.13 -7.51 -2.78
C ALA A 131 23.04 -7.39 -1.55
N SER A 132 22.45 -7.33 -0.34
CA SER A 132 23.20 -7.26 0.92
C SER A 132 23.58 -8.63 1.49
N ALA A 133 23.05 -9.73 0.92
CA ALA A 133 23.39 -11.11 1.28
C ALA A 133 24.44 -11.76 0.34
N ALA A 134 24.88 -11.05 -0.71
CA ALA A 134 25.97 -11.54 -1.55
C ALA A 134 27.29 -11.55 -0.75
N PRO A 135 28.04 -12.67 -0.72
CA PRO A 135 29.33 -12.71 -0.03
C PRO A 135 30.28 -11.70 -0.69
N ARG A 136 30.87 -10.84 0.13
CA ARG A 136 32.03 -10.02 -0.25
C ARG A 136 33.28 -10.86 -0.24
#